data_AF-A0A9J6E3Z3-F1
#
_entry.id   AF-A0A9J6E3Z3-F1
#
_cell.length_a   1.000
_cell.length_b   1.000
_cell.length_c   1.000
_cell.angle_alpha   90.00
_cell.angle_beta   90.00
_cell.angle_gamma   90.00
#
_symmetry.space_group_name_H-M   'P 1'
#
loop_
_entity.id
_entity.type
_entity.pdbx_description
1 polymer ?
#
loop_
_entity_poly.entity_id
_entity_poly.type
_entity_poly.pdbx_seq_one_letter_code
_entity_poly.pdbx_strand_id
1 'polypeptide(L)'
;MAFALPVRVACVIVLVGVCHARYTSTVCPSESNIHPCRCTRTALGIRVMCSAITNKRSLRTILGYLSSYKMNALALKHINFALTPDLFDGLDVMTVMVTESQFLMHNPSVMHTRRVASWVHDLNVRQSTLDLGNSSLAMLHGLRQVVVVNSVIKDLRRHWFHGLSGLHHLVIDRAKLGDFEERVLADLDEVQRIILKDSRIKRLRRSYFPELAARLAHLDFR
;
A
#
# COMPACT_ATOMS: atom_id res chain seq x y z
N MET A 1 -78.18 -9.37 -1.36
CA MET A 1 -77.33 -8.28 -0.82
C MET A 1 -76.11 -8.92 -0.19
N ALA A 2 -74.97 -8.92 -0.89
CA ALA A 2 -73.72 -9.49 -0.39
C ALA A 2 -72.65 -8.41 -0.54
N PHE A 3 -72.07 -7.98 0.58
CA PHE A 3 -71.04 -6.96 0.65
C PHE A 3 -69.70 -7.50 0.16
N ALA A 4 -69.00 -6.68 -0.62
CA ALA A 4 -67.62 -6.87 -1.04
C ALA A 4 -66.64 -6.56 0.11
N LEU A 5 -65.51 -7.27 0.15
CA LEU A 5 -64.25 -6.80 0.75
C LEU A 5 -63.07 -7.36 -0.09
N PRO A 6 -61.98 -6.59 -0.26
CA PRO A 6 -60.97 -6.87 -1.27
C PRO A 6 -59.86 -7.78 -0.74
N VAL A 7 -59.52 -8.83 -1.49
CA VAL A 7 -58.31 -9.61 -1.24
C VAL A 7 -57.10 -8.76 -1.66
N ARG A 8 -56.42 -8.18 -0.67
CA ARG A 8 -55.10 -7.58 -0.85
C ARG A 8 -54.08 -8.70 -1.04
N VAL A 9 -53.63 -8.91 -2.27
CA VAL A 9 -52.45 -9.72 -2.55
C VAL A 9 -51.24 -8.96 -2.04
N ALA A 10 -50.73 -9.37 -0.87
CA ALA A 10 -49.44 -8.91 -0.38
C ALA A 10 -48.34 -9.54 -1.23
N CYS A 11 -47.81 -8.78 -2.18
CA CYS A 11 -46.62 -9.17 -2.92
C CYS A 11 -45.42 -9.04 -1.98
N VAL A 12 -45.04 -10.15 -1.33
CA VAL A 12 -43.81 -10.22 -0.54
C VAL A 12 -42.64 -10.19 -1.50
N ILE A 13 -42.15 -8.99 -1.81
CA ILE A 13 -40.89 -8.80 -2.53
C ILE A 13 -39.78 -9.19 -1.56
N VAL A 14 -39.33 -10.44 -1.64
CA VAL A 14 -38.07 -10.86 -1.04
C VAL A 14 -36.97 -10.13 -1.81
N LEU A 15 -36.50 -9.01 -1.25
CA LEU A 15 -35.24 -8.41 -1.66
C LEU A 15 -34.14 -9.40 -1.28
N VAL A 16 -33.88 -10.35 -2.17
CA VAL A 16 -32.63 -11.09 -2.17
C VAL A 16 -31.57 -10.04 -2.44
N GLY A 17 -30.97 -9.52 -1.37
CA GLY A 17 -29.74 -8.76 -1.46
C GLY A 17 -28.75 -9.68 -2.15
N VAL A 18 -28.57 -9.49 -3.46
CA VAL A 18 -27.50 -10.13 -4.21
C VAL A 18 -26.23 -9.55 -3.63
N CYS A 19 -25.68 -10.26 -2.64
CA CYS A 19 -24.31 -10.07 -2.24
C CYS A 19 -23.51 -10.51 -3.45
N HIS A 20 -23.21 -9.58 -4.36
CA HIS A 20 -22.25 -9.80 -5.42
C HIS A 20 -20.92 -10.02 -4.71
N ALA A 21 -20.62 -11.27 -4.39
CA ALA A 21 -19.26 -11.70 -4.18
C ALA A 21 -18.51 -11.26 -5.44
N ARG A 22 -17.73 -10.19 -5.33
CA ARG A 22 -16.90 -9.71 -6.44
C ARG A 22 -15.96 -10.86 -6.76
N TYR A 23 -16.23 -11.54 -7.86
CA TYR A 23 -15.39 -12.61 -8.35
C TYR A 23 -14.05 -11.99 -8.76
N THR A 24 -13.02 -12.19 -7.95
CA THR A 24 -11.67 -11.73 -8.27
C THR A 24 -10.97 -12.79 -9.11
N SER A 25 -10.52 -12.40 -10.30
CA SER A 25 -9.78 -13.29 -11.17
C SER A 25 -8.35 -13.49 -10.67
N THR A 26 -7.86 -14.73 -10.74
CA THR A 26 -6.46 -15.10 -10.48
C THR A 26 -5.73 -15.47 -11.77
N VAL A 27 -6.36 -15.25 -12.92
CA VAL A 27 -5.78 -15.51 -14.25
C VAL A 27 -5.28 -14.20 -14.82
N CYS A 28 -4.16 -14.22 -15.55
CA CYS A 28 -3.64 -13.01 -16.17
C CYS A 28 -4.63 -12.43 -17.20
N PRO A 29 -4.85 -11.11 -17.17
CA PRO A 29 -5.63 -10.43 -18.21
C PRO A 29 -4.89 -10.42 -19.56
N SER A 30 -5.61 -10.09 -20.62
CA SER A 30 -5.02 -9.78 -21.92
C SER A 30 -4.02 -8.63 -21.82
N GLU A 31 -2.85 -8.77 -22.45
CA GLU A 31 -1.82 -7.72 -22.48
C GLU A 31 -2.37 -6.41 -23.07
N SER A 32 -3.31 -6.46 -24.02
CA SER A 32 -3.93 -5.28 -24.62
C SER A 32 -4.65 -4.38 -23.60
N ASN A 33 -5.22 -4.97 -22.54
CA ASN A 33 -6.02 -4.26 -21.56
C ASN A 33 -5.17 -3.56 -20.50
N ILE A 34 -3.93 -4.03 -20.32
CA ILE A 34 -3.02 -3.55 -19.28
C ILE A 34 -1.74 -2.94 -19.84
N HIS A 35 -1.61 -2.82 -21.16
CA HIS A 35 -0.43 -2.23 -21.80
C HIS A 35 -0.13 -0.82 -21.24
N PRO A 36 1.12 -0.47 -20.92
CA PRO A 36 2.39 -1.20 -21.17
C PRO A 36 2.78 -2.19 -20.06
N CYS A 37 1.89 -2.52 -19.14
CA CYS A 37 2.16 -3.56 -18.14
C CYS A 37 2.09 -4.97 -18.73
N ARG A 38 2.82 -5.89 -18.11
CA ARG A 38 2.80 -7.32 -18.41
C ARG A 38 2.33 -8.10 -17.20
N CYS A 39 1.54 -9.15 -17.42
CA CYS A 39 1.14 -10.09 -16.39
C CYS A 39 1.84 -11.43 -16.58
N THR A 40 2.34 -12.01 -15.49
CA THR A 40 2.96 -13.33 -15.47
C THR A 40 2.33 -14.18 -14.37
N ARG A 41 2.11 -15.47 -14.65
CA ARG A 41 1.67 -16.43 -13.64
C ARG A 41 2.89 -16.96 -12.88
N THR A 42 2.77 -17.02 -11.56
CA THR A 42 3.80 -17.57 -10.66
C THR A 42 3.16 -18.60 -9.73
N ALA A 43 3.97 -19.35 -8.97
CA ALA A 43 3.47 -20.28 -7.97
C ALA A 43 2.62 -19.61 -6.86
N LEU A 44 2.83 -18.32 -6.61
CA LEU A 44 2.13 -17.55 -5.58
C LEU A 44 0.88 -16.82 -6.10
N GLY A 45 0.60 -16.88 -7.40
CA GLY A 45 -0.45 -16.12 -8.07
C GLY A 45 0.09 -15.27 -9.21
N ILE A 46 -0.68 -14.27 -9.65
CA ILE A 46 -0.25 -13.40 -10.75
C ILE A 46 0.65 -12.26 -10.27
N ARG A 47 1.64 -11.93 -11.09
CA ARG A 47 2.50 -10.75 -10.94
C ARG A 47 2.28 -9.83 -12.12
N VAL A 48 1.91 -8.60 -11.85
CA VAL A 48 1.82 -7.53 -12.86
C VAL A 48 3.06 -6.64 -12.74
N MET A 49 3.72 -6.39 -13.86
CA MET A 49 4.86 -5.48 -13.95
C MET A 49 4.55 -4.36 -14.93
N CYS A 50 4.56 -3.13 -14.44
CA CYS A 50 4.36 -1.93 -15.21
C CYS A 50 5.68 -1.18 -15.36
N SER A 51 6.05 -0.88 -16.60
CA SER A 51 7.24 -0.09 -16.93
C SER A 51 6.92 0.97 -17.98
N ALA A 52 7.67 2.08 -17.95
CA ALA A 52 7.55 3.16 -18.95
C ALA A 52 6.17 3.83 -19.02
N ILE A 53 5.41 3.84 -17.91
CA ILE A 53 4.19 4.64 -17.83
C ILE A 53 4.60 6.09 -17.57
N THR A 54 4.20 6.99 -18.46
CA THR A 54 4.63 8.40 -18.43
C THR A 54 3.72 9.31 -17.61
N ASN A 55 2.50 8.88 -17.28
CA ASN A 55 1.54 9.72 -16.57
C ASN A 55 0.63 8.93 -15.63
N LYS A 56 0.22 9.61 -14.55
CA LYS A 56 -0.64 9.09 -13.50
C LYS A 56 -2.01 8.59 -13.99
N ARG A 57 -2.60 9.25 -14.99
CA ARG A 57 -3.93 8.92 -15.51
C ARG A 57 -3.93 7.52 -16.14
N SER A 58 -2.93 7.22 -16.95
CA SER A 58 -2.79 5.92 -17.62
C SER A 58 -2.60 4.79 -16.60
N LEU A 59 -1.74 5.01 -15.59
CA LEU A 59 -1.58 4.05 -14.50
C LEU A 59 -2.91 3.82 -13.75
N ARG A 60 -3.65 4.89 -13.42
CA ARG A 60 -4.95 4.77 -12.74
C ARG A 60 -5.95 3.94 -13.53
N THR A 61 -6.02 4.12 -14.85
CA THR A 61 -6.91 3.32 -15.70
C THR A 61 -6.54 1.84 -15.66
N ILE A 62 -5.26 1.51 -15.77
CA ILE A 62 -4.77 0.12 -15.71
C ILE A 62 -5.03 -0.50 -14.33
N LEU A 63 -4.72 0.21 -13.25
CA LEU A 63 -4.97 -0.26 -11.88
C LEU A 63 -6.48 -0.40 -11.61
N GLY A 64 -7.31 0.50 -12.13
CA GLY A 64 -8.77 0.39 -12.07
C GLY A 64 -9.28 -0.89 -12.73
N TYR A 65 -8.73 -1.27 -13.89
CA TYR A 65 -9.04 -2.55 -14.52
C TYR A 65 -8.57 -3.74 -13.66
N LEU A 66 -7.37 -3.64 -13.07
CA LEU A 66 -6.79 -4.66 -12.20
C LEU A 66 -7.46 -4.80 -10.83
N SER A 67 -8.37 -3.89 -10.44
CA SER A 67 -9.15 -4.01 -9.19
C SER A 67 -10.05 -5.26 -9.14
N SER A 68 -10.33 -5.86 -10.29
CA SER A 68 -11.07 -7.13 -10.40
C SER A 68 -10.16 -8.37 -10.33
N TYR A 69 -8.88 -8.21 -10.04
CA TYR A 69 -7.89 -9.28 -10.00
C TYR A 69 -7.23 -9.39 -8.63
N LYS A 70 -7.03 -10.63 -8.18
CA LYS A 70 -6.22 -10.93 -7.01
C LYS A 70 -4.77 -11.17 -7.44
N MET A 71 -3.88 -10.30 -7.00
CA MET A 71 -2.49 -10.27 -7.39
C MET A 71 -1.58 -10.65 -6.22
N ASN A 72 -0.54 -11.42 -6.51
CA ASN A 72 0.53 -11.61 -5.53
C ASN A 72 1.46 -10.40 -5.53
N ALA A 73 1.76 -9.84 -6.69
CA ALA A 73 2.70 -8.73 -6.78
C ALA A 73 2.35 -7.73 -7.88
N LEU A 74 2.48 -6.44 -7.56
CA LEU A 74 2.48 -5.33 -8.49
C LEU A 74 3.85 -4.67 -8.47
N ALA A 75 4.59 -4.76 -9.57
CA ALA A 75 5.88 -4.11 -9.75
C ALA A 75 5.73 -2.85 -10.61
N LEU A 76 6.16 -1.72 -10.08
CA LEU A 76 6.19 -0.42 -10.74
C LEU A 76 7.65 -0.04 -10.98
N LYS A 77 8.05 0.04 -12.25
CA LYS A 77 9.42 0.33 -12.67
C LYS A 77 9.49 1.59 -13.54
N HIS A 78 10.49 2.44 -13.34
CA HIS A 78 10.65 3.68 -14.11
C HIS A 78 9.37 4.54 -14.07
N ILE A 79 8.85 4.78 -12.87
CA ILE A 79 7.73 5.68 -12.65
C ILE A 79 8.28 7.03 -12.17
N ASN A 80 8.01 8.06 -12.96
CA ASN A 80 8.65 9.38 -12.87
C ASN A 80 7.70 10.44 -12.30
N PHE A 81 6.56 10.01 -11.75
CA PHE A 81 5.51 10.90 -11.26
C PHE A 81 5.04 10.46 -9.88
N ALA A 82 4.43 11.40 -9.16
CA ALA A 82 3.91 11.15 -7.82
C ALA A 82 2.81 10.07 -7.82
N LEU A 83 3.05 9.02 -7.04
CA LEU A 83 2.08 7.97 -6.77
C LEU A 83 1.23 8.38 -5.59
N THR A 84 -0.09 8.37 -5.75
CA THR A 84 -1.00 8.73 -4.66
C THR A 84 -1.74 7.48 -4.16
N PRO A 85 -2.17 7.47 -2.89
CA PRO A 85 -2.74 6.28 -2.25
C PRO A 85 -3.99 5.76 -2.96
N ASP A 86 -4.80 6.65 -3.52
CA ASP A 86 -6.00 6.34 -4.29
C ASP A 86 -5.71 5.50 -5.55
N LEU A 87 -4.46 5.47 -6.03
CA LEU A 87 -4.08 4.56 -7.13
C LEU A 87 -4.22 3.09 -6.75
N PHE A 88 -4.12 2.79 -5.46
CA PHE A 88 -4.20 1.42 -4.95
C PHE A 88 -5.62 1.06 -4.48
N ASP A 89 -6.60 1.95 -4.63
CA ASP A 89 -7.96 1.71 -4.15
C ASP A 89 -8.63 0.54 -4.86
N GLY A 90 -9.22 -0.35 -4.07
CA GLY A 90 -9.83 -1.59 -4.54
C GLY A 90 -8.85 -2.66 -5.04
N LEU A 91 -7.54 -2.44 -4.95
CA LEU A 91 -6.56 -3.47 -5.34
C LEU A 91 -6.40 -4.55 -4.26
N ASP A 92 -6.55 -5.80 -4.68
CA ASP A 92 -6.19 -6.98 -3.88
C ASP A 92 -4.78 -7.44 -4.28
N VAL A 93 -3.75 -6.86 -3.65
CA VAL A 93 -2.34 -7.14 -3.97
C VAL A 93 -1.50 -7.33 -2.71
N MET A 94 -0.89 -8.51 -2.56
CA MET A 94 -0.02 -8.81 -1.40
C MET A 94 1.20 -7.89 -1.35
N THR A 95 1.96 -7.79 -2.43
CA THR A 95 3.23 -7.02 -2.46
C THR A 95 3.23 -5.94 -3.55
N VAL A 96 3.54 -4.71 -3.17
CA VAL A 96 3.85 -3.61 -4.10
C VAL A 96 5.36 -3.40 -4.12
N MET A 97 5.96 -3.54 -5.30
CA MET A 97 7.38 -3.29 -5.53
C MET A 97 7.55 -2.04 -6.37
N VAL A 98 8.36 -1.10 -5.91
CA VAL A 98 8.70 0.12 -6.63
C VAL A 98 10.20 0.10 -6.86
N THR A 99 10.63 0.16 -8.12
CA THR A 99 12.04 0.02 -8.50
C THR A 99 12.44 1.08 -9.51
N GLU A 100 13.65 1.63 -9.38
CA GLU A 100 14.19 2.61 -10.34
C GLU A 100 13.20 3.76 -10.62
N SER A 101 12.58 4.29 -9.56
CA SER A 101 11.46 5.24 -9.65
C SER A 101 11.59 6.40 -8.65
N GLN A 102 10.78 7.44 -8.83
CA GLN A 102 10.57 8.49 -7.83
C GLN A 102 9.24 8.23 -7.12
N PHE A 103 9.29 7.59 -5.95
CA PHE A 103 8.11 7.34 -5.14
C PHE A 103 7.77 8.59 -4.32
N LEU A 104 7.06 9.51 -4.97
CA LEU A 104 6.57 10.73 -4.35
C LEU A 104 5.10 10.53 -3.99
N MET A 105 4.76 10.49 -2.70
CA MET A 105 3.38 10.40 -2.24
C MET A 105 2.91 11.77 -1.78
N HIS A 106 2.65 12.69 -2.70
CA HIS A 106 2.16 14.02 -2.33
C HIS A 106 0.63 14.05 -2.35
N ASN A 107 0.01 14.22 -1.19
CA ASN A 107 -1.42 14.50 -1.07
C ASN A 107 -1.61 16.01 -0.82
N PRO A 108 -2.26 16.76 -1.73
CA PRO A 108 -2.51 18.18 -1.55
C PRO A 108 -3.53 18.48 -0.45
N SER A 109 -4.23 17.48 0.08
CA SER A 109 -5.22 17.64 1.15
C SER A 109 -4.74 16.96 2.43
N VAL A 110 -4.15 17.76 3.31
CA VAL A 110 -4.04 17.43 4.74
C VAL A 110 -5.47 17.21 5.26
N MET A 111 -5.70 16.14 6.02
CA MET A 111 -6.95 15.86 6.77
C MET A 111 -8.11 15.11 6.09
N HIS A 112 -7.87 14.02 5.36
CA HIS A 112 -8.81 12.88 5.40
C HIS A 112 -8.05 11.55 5.28
N THR A 113 -8.00 10.79 6.37
CA THR A 113 -7.61 9.37 6.42
C THR A 113 -8.68 8.52 5.76
N ARG A 114 -9.02 8.81 4.49
CA ARG A 114 -9.87 7.92 3.72
C ARG A 114 -9.06 6.65 3.49
N ARG A 115 -9.39 5.64 4.29
CA ARG A 115 -8.81 4.30 4.19
C ARG A 115 -9.02 3.82 2.77
N VAL A 116 -7.93 3.42 2.15
CA VAL A 116 -7.97 2.83 0.82
C VAL A 116 -8.38 1.38 1.02
N ALA A 117 -9.36 0.90 0.27
CA ALA A 117 -9.80 -0.50 0.34
C ALA A 117 -8.82 -1.39 -0.43
N SER A 118 -7.56 -1.36 -0.01
CA SER A 118 -6.48 -2.14 -0.59
C SER A 118 -5.95 -3.14 0.41
N TRP A 119 -5.57 -4.32 -0.09
CA TRP A 119 -4.96 -5.36 0.74
C TRP A 119 -3.44 -5.37 0.59
N VAL A 120 -2.77 -4.21 0.64
CA VAL A 120 -1.30 -4.19 0.55
C VAL A 120 -0.68 -4.64 1.86
N HIS A 121 0.04 -5.76 1.84
CA HIS A 121 0.78 -6.29 2.99
C HIS A 121 2.23 -5.82 3.01
N ASP A 122 2.87 -5.85 1.85
CA ASP A 122 4.30 -5.58 1.72
C ASP A 122 4.55 -4.44 0.75
N LEU A 123 5.26 -3.40 1.21
CA LEU A 123 5.76 -2.32 0.37
C LEU A 123 7.28 -2.42 0.27
N ASN A 124 7.80 -2.60 -0.95
CA ASN A 124 9.23 -2.73 -1.21
C ASN A 124 9.70 -1.64 -2.19
N VAL A 125 10.55 -0.73 -1.73
CA VAL A 125 11.08 0.40 -2.51
C VAL A 125 12.58 0.23 -2.71
N ARG A 126 13.00 -0.04 -3.95
CA ARG A 126 14.40 -0.34 -4.28
C ARG A 126 14.97 0.63 -5.31
N GLN A 127 16.25 1.02 -5.15
CA GLN A 127 16.95 1.84 -6.14
C GLN A 127 16.12 3.06 -6.57
N SER A 128 15.43 3.67 -5.61
CA SER A 128 14.41 4.69 -5.85
C SER A 128 14.60 5.84 -4.87
N THR A 129 13.91 6.95 -5.11
CA THR A 129 13.71 7.98 -4.08
C THR A 129 12.38 7.74 -3.41
N LEU A 130 12.34 7.81 -2.07
CA LEU A 130 11.12 7.72 -1.26
C LEU A 130 10.90 9.06 -0.56
N ASP A 131 9.78 9.71 -0.89
CA ASP A 131 9.31 10.91 -0.20
C ASP A 131 7.78 10.86 -0.12
N LEU A 132 7.25 10.62 1.08
CA LEU A 132 5.80 10.62 1.29
C LEU A 132 5.24 12.02 1.57
N GLY A 133 6.04 13.10 1.50
CA GLY A 133 5.59 14.47 1.72
C GLY A 133 4.78 14.59 3.02
N ASN A 134 3.51 14.99 2.87
CA ASN A 134 2.52 15.10 3.96
C ASN A 134 1.55 13.90 4.04
N SER A 135 1.83 12.82 3.29
CA SER A 135 1.05 11.58 3.29
C SER A 135 1.55 10.60 4.36
N SER A 136 0.72 9.58 4.63
CA SER A 136 1.01 8.52 5.59
C SER A 136 0.84 7.14 4.95
N LEU A 137 1.67 6.17 5.35
CA LEU A 137 1.50 4.78 4.94
C LEU A 137 0.29 4.12 5.62
N ALA A 138 -0.25 4.70 6.71
CA ALA A 138 -1.42 4.14 7.41
C ALA A 138 -2.70 4.09 6.57
N MET A 139 -2.72 4.74 5.41
CA MET A 139 -3.79 4.55 4.42
C MET A 139 -3.79 3.13 3.82
N LEU A 140 -2.65 2.44 3.82
CA LEU A 140 -2.50 1.03 3.49
C LEU A 140 -2.63 0.20 4.78
N HIS A 141 -3.84 0.08 5.30
CA HIS A 141 -4.06 -0.45 6.65
C HIS A 141 -3.71 -1.95 6.83
N GLY A 142 -3.51 -2.67 5.72
CA GLY A 142 -3.02 -4.05 5.73
C GLY A 142 -1.50 -4.19 5.86
N LEU A 143 -0.75 -3.08 5.86
CA LEU A 143 0.70 -3.10 5.72
C LEU A 143 1.37 -3.73 6.95
N ARG A 144 2.11 -4.81 6.72
CA ARG A 144 2.88 -5.55 7.73
C ARG A 144 4.39 -5.35 7.58
N GLN A 145 4.83 -5.04 6.36
CA GLN A 145 6.24 -4.93 6.05
C GLN A 145 6.52 -3.74 5.14
N VAL A 146 7.50 -2.93 5.53
CA VAL A 146 8.09 -1.86 4.71
C VAL A 146 9.56 -2.15 4.54
N VAL A 147 10.00 -2.26 3.29
CA VAL A 147 11.38 -2.52 2.91
C VAL A 147 11.85 -1.42 1.96
N VAL A 148 12.93 -0.74 2.30
CA VAL A 148 13.54 0.31 1.49
C VAL A 148 15.02 0.01 1.32
N VAL A 149 15.47 -0.26 0.09
CA VAL A 149 16.83 -0.76 -0.15
C VAL A 149 17.54 -0.04 -1.27
N ASN A 150 18.80 0.34 -1.05
CA ASN A 150 19.62 1.07 -2.05
C ASN A 150 18.91 2.34 -2.56
N SER A 151 18.15 3.01 -1.69
CA SER A 151 17.24 4.10 -2.04
C SER A 151 17.65 5.40 -1.35
N VAL A 152 17.03 6.51 -1.73
CA VAL A 152 17.24 7.82 -1.10
C VAL A 152 16.00 8.21 -0.32
N ILE A 153 16.15 8.54 0.96
CA ILE A 153 15.10 9.08 1.82
C ILE A 153 15.64 10.40 2.38
N LYS A 154 15.01 11.52 2.02
CA LYS A 154 15.51 12.83 2.46
C LYS A 154 15.40 12.97 3.98
N ASP A 155 14.21 12.80 4.53
CA ASP A 155 13.94 12.87 5.96
C ASP A 155 12.92 11.77 6.31
N LEU A 156 13.11 11.08 7.43
CA LEU A 156 12.07 10.21 7.99
C LEU A 156 11.20 11.02 8.93
N ARG A 157 9.93 11.14 8.57
CA ARG A 157 8.94 11.96 9.28
C ARG A 157 7.97 11.10 10.07
N ARG A 158 7.58 11.55 11.24
CA ARG A 158 6.72 10.80 12.16
C ARG A 158 5.36 10.45 11.55
N HIS A 159 4.75 11.40 10.84
CA HIS A 159 3.42 11.19 10.26
C HIS A 159 3.39 10.11 9.17
N TRP A 160 4.54 9.73 8.59
CA TRP A 160 4.61 8.63 7.62
C TRP A 160 4.21 7.29 8.22
N PHE A 161 4.53 7.09 9.51
CA PHE A 161 4.30 5.85 10.25
C PHE A 161 3.17 5.95 11.27
N HIS A 162 2.67 7.16 11.55
CA HIS A 162 1.54 7.36 12.45
C HIS A 162 0.33 6.52 12.02
N GLY A 163 -0.17 5.67 12.92
CA GLY A 163 -1.30 4.77 12.66
C GLY A 163 -0.93 3.42 12.04
N LEU A 164 0.36 3.11 11.83
CA LEU A 164 0.85 1.78 11.42
C LEU A 164 1.10 0.83 12.60
N SER A 165 0.16 0.73 13.55
CA SER A 165 0.33 -0.10 14.74
C SER A 165 0.47 -1.60 14.43
N GLY A 166 -0.01 -2.05 13.27
CA GLY A 166 0.11 -3.44 12.80
C GLY A 166 1.40 -3.77 12.04
N LEU A 167 2.35 -2.84 11.89
CA LEU A 167 3.59 -3.10 11.15
C LEU A 167 4.53 -4.00 11.95
N HIS A 168 5.00 -5.10 11.37
CA HIS A 168 5.92 -6.05 12.03
C HIS A 168 7.38 -5.83 11.63
N HIS A 169 7.63 -5.41 10.40
CA HIS A 169 8.98 -5.30 9.85
C HIS A 169 9.20 -3.95 9.17
N LEU A 170 10.20 -3.22 9.65
CA LEU A 170 10.73 -2.03 9.00
C LEU A 170 12.19 -2.28 8.66
N VAL A 171 12.50 -2.29 7.36
CA VAL A 171 13.86 -2.48 6.84
C VAL A 171 14.21 -1.29 5.97
N ILE A 172 15.24 -0.55 6.36
CA ILE A 172 15.88 0.49 5.58
C ILE A 172 17.35 0.11 5.49
N ASP A 173 17.78 -0.34 4.31
CA ASP A 173 19.09 -0.97 4.12
C ASP A 173 19.85 -0.30 2.96
N ARG A 174 21.10 0.09 3.21
CA ARG A 174 21.95 0.82 2.24
C ARG A 174 21.25 2.05 1.66
N ALA A 175 20.46 2.75 2.47
CA ALA A 175 19.76 3.95 2.02
C ALA A 175 20.58 5.22 2.30
N LYS A 176 20.51 6.21 1.41
CA LYS A 176 20.96 7.57 1.74
C LYS A 176 19.85 8.24 2.53
N LEU A 177 19.94 8.14 3.84
CA LEU A 177 18.96 8.66 4.77
C LEU A 177 19.47 9.96 5.40
N GLY A 178 18.66 11.02 5.36
CA GLY A 178 18.95 12.28 6.07
C GLY A 178 18.49 12.22 7.53
N ASP A 179 17.75 13.23 7.98
CA ASP A 179 17.43 13.38 9.40
C ASP A 179 16.17 12.59 9.83
N PHE A 180 16.11 12.31 11.13
CA PHE A 180 14.99 11.63 11.79
C PHE A 180 14.23 12.65 12.62
N GLU A 181 12.93 12.77 12.37
CA GLU A 181 12.04 13.48 13.27
C GLU A 181 11.98 12.79 14.63
N GLU A 182 11.76 13.56 15.70
CA GLU A 182 11.51 12.96 17.00
C GLU A 182 10.26 12.08 16.96
N ARG A 183 10.28 10.97 17.71
CA ARG A 183 9.15 10.03 17.80
C ARG A 183 8.73 9.42 16.46
N VAL A 184 9.65 9.37 15.48
CA VAL A 184 9.34 8.93 14.11
C VAL A 184 8.79 7.50 14.01
N LEU A 185 9.24 6.58 14.86
CA LEU A 185 8.74 5.20 14.93
C LEU A 185 7.89 4.95 16.18
N ALA A 186 7.44 5.99 16.88
CA ALA A 186 6.85 5.85 18.21
C ALA A 186 5.51 5.08 18.22
N ASP A 187 4.79 5.05 17.09
CA ASP A 187 3.46 4.45 16.99
C ASP A 187 3.50 3.03 16.36
N LEU A 188 4.68 2.42 16.27
CA LEU A 188 4.89 1.07 15.72
C LEU A 188 4.79 -0.01 16.81
N ASP A 189 3.61 -0.16 17.41
CA ASP A 189 3.41 -0.96 18.63
C ASP A 189 3.71 -2.47 18.46
N GLU A 190 3.35 -3.06 17.32
CA GLU A 190 3.57 -4.49 17.04
C GLU A 190 4.88 -4.78 16.30
N VAL A 191 5.80 -3.81 16.23
CA VAL A 191 7.04 -3.98 15.47
C VAL A 191 7.94 -5.04 16.11
N GLN A 192 8.37 -5.98 15.28
CA GLN A 192 9.22 -7.11 15.68
C GLN A 192 10.66 -6.92 15.24
N ARG A 193 10.86 -6.31 14.07
CA ARG A 193 12.20 -6.07 13.51
C ARG A 193 12.32 -4.67 12.95
N ILE A 194 13.34 -3.96 13.40
CA ILE A 194 13.77 -2.69 12.81
C ILE A 194 15.22 -2.86 12.36
N ILE A 195 15.45 -2.71 11.07
CA ILE A 195 16.78 -2.79 10.46
C ILE A 195 17.01 -1.46 9.76
N LEU A 196 18.01 -0.70 10.19
CA LEU A 196 18.43 0.56 9.59
C LEU A 196 19.89 0.50 9.16
N LYS A 197 20.24 -0.58 8.46
CA LYS A 197 21.61 -0.97 8.11
C LYS A 197 22.19 -0.08 7.01
N ASP A 198 23.49 0.21 7.06
CA ASP A 198 24.25 0.90 6.02
C ASP A 198 23.60 2.25 5.59
N SER A 199 22.83 2.87 6.50
CA SER A 199 21.94 3.98 6.17
C SER A 199 22.46 5.35 6.64
N ARG A 200 23.77 5.45 6.96
CA ARG A 200 24.46 6.70 7.35
C ARG A 200 23.85 7.40 8.58
N ILE A 201 23.21 6.66 9.46
CA ILE A 201 22.63 7.19 10.70
C ILE A 201 23.77 7.71 11.58
N LYS A 202 23.80 9.01 11.83
CA LYS A 202 24.83 9.65 12.65
C LYS A 202 24.50 9.63 14.14
N ARG A 203 23.21 9.63 14.49
CA ARG A 203 22.73 9.72 15.87
C ARG A 203 21.48 8.87 16.03
N LEU A 204 21.42 8.16 17.15
CA LEU A 204 20.25 7.40 17.55
C LEU A 204 19.72 7.96 18.88
N ARG A 205 18.42 8.26 18.94
CA ARG A 205 17.75 8.74 20.15
C ARG A 205 16.71 7.72 20.60
N ARG A 206 16.62 7.47 21.91
CA ARG A 206 15.56 6.62 22.48
C ARG A 206 14.16 7.10 22.11
N SER A 207 13.99 8.42 21.97
CA SER A 207 12.73 9.05 21.59
C SER A 207 12.28 8.73 20.17
N TYR A 208 13.10 8.12 19.31
CA TYR A 208 12.66 7.70 17.98
C TYR A 208 11.77 6.46 18.00
N PHE A 209 11.88 5.62 19.03
CA PHE A 209 11.23 4.30 19.11
C PHE A 209 9.97 4.33 19.99
N PRO A 210 9.09 3.31 19.87
CA PRO A 210 7.94 3.16 20.77
C PRO A 210 8.36 3.18 22.24
N GLU A 211 7.52 3.74 23.09
CA GLU A 211 7.77 3.77 24.54
C GLU A 211 7.77 2.34 25.11
N LEU A 212 6.78 1.54 24.72
CA LEU A 212 6.75 0.10 24.93
C LEU A 212 6.97 -0.62 23.60
N ALA A 213 8.17 -1.17 23.40
CA ALA A 213 8.49 -2.00 22.23
C ALA A 213 8.39 -3.50 22.59
N ALA A 214 7.24 -3.94 23.12
CA ALA A 214 7.08 -5.27 23.72
C ALA A 214 7.29 -6.45 22.74
N ARG A 215 7.10 -6.20 21.44
CA ARG A 215 7.30 -7.19 20.37
C ARG A 215 8.67 -7.11 19.71
N LEU A 216 9.45 -6.06 19.97
CA LEU A 216 10.70 -5.82 19.26
C LEU A 216 11.74 -6.86 19.64
N ALA A 217 12.01 -7.78 18.71
CA ALA A 217 12.93 -8.89 18.89
C ALA A 217 14.27 -8.66 18.16
N HIS A 218 14.31 -7.77 17.18
CA HIS A 218 15.52 -7.51 16.40
C HIS A 218 15.68 -6.03 16.07
N LEU A 219 16.86 -5.49 16.38
CA LEU A 219 17.23 -4.11 16.11
C LEU A 219 18.66 -4.10 15.55
N ASP A 220 18.82 -3.66 14.31
CA ASP A 220 20.12 -3.59 13.64
C ASP A 220 20.35 -2.21 13.01
N PHE A 221 21.53 -1.63 13.25
CA PHE A 221 21.95 -0.32 12.75
C PHE A 221 23.32 -0.36 12.07
N ARG A 222 23.90 -1.56 11.89
CA ARG A 222 25.28 -1.71 11.43
C ARG A 222 25.50 -1.16 10.03
#